data_AF-A0A482WRL6-F1
#
_entry.id   AF-A0A482WRL6-F1
#
_cell.length_a   1.000
_cell.length_b   1.000
_cell.length_c   1.000
_cell.angle_alpha   90.00
_cell.angle_beta   90.00
_cell.angle_gamma   90.00
#
_symmetry.space_group_name_H-M   'P 1'
#
loop_
_entity.id
_entity.type
_entity.pdbx_description
1 polymer ?
#
loop_
_entity_poly.entity_id
_entity_poly.type
_entity_poly.pdbx_seq_one_letter_code
_entity_poly.pdbx_strand_id
1 'polypeptide(L)'
;KYPLLLASVVYTFLRLTEDHGGTALVALRQKEVVFTTTLLRDKFADCLVIGRDLVRLLQNVARIPEYERLWHDMLHNPKTLAPNFTGWLTILIASNWFAEFAGL
;
A
#
# COMPACT_ATOMS: atom_id res chain seq x y z
N LYS A 1 -12.20 13.21 3.33
CA LYS A 1 -13.67 13.24 3.56
C LYS A 1 -14.33 11.85 3.44
N TYR A 2 -13.66 10.79 2.96
CA TYR A 2 -14.19 9.41 3.01
C TYR A 2 -13.05 8.38 3.13
N PRO A 3 -12.49 8.12 4.33
CA PRO A 3 -11.32 7.26 4.50
C PRO A 3 -11.54 5.82 4.03
N LEU A 4 -12.72 5.25 4.31
CA LEU A 4 -13.07 3.89 3.87
C LEU A 4 -13.15 3.77 2.35
N LEU A 5 -13.78 4.74 1.67
CA LEU A 5 -13.82 4.77 0.21
C LEU A 5 -12.40 4.84 -0.38
N LEU A 6 -11.56 5.69 0.19
CA LEU A 6 -10.17 5.84 -0.24
C LEU A 6 -9.41 4.52 -0.10
N ALA A 7 -9.53 3.87 1.07
CA ALA A 7 -8.93 2.57 1.32
C ALA A 7 -9.43 1.50 0.33
N SER A 8 -10.74 1.44 0.07
CA SER A 8 -11.31 0.52 -0.92
C SER A 8 -10.77 0.78 -2.33
N VAL A 9 -10.69 2.05 -2.74
CA VAL A 9 -10.17 2.44 -4.06
C VAL A 9 -8.69 2.03 -4.20
N VAL A 10 -7.86 2.35 -3.21
CA VAL A 10 -6.43 1.97 -3.22
C VAL A 10 -6.27 0.46 -3.25
N TYR A 11 -7.03 -0.27 -2.43
CA TYR A 11 -7.04 -1.73 -2.44
C TYR A 11 -7.37 -2.29 -3.82
N THR A 12 -8.47 -1.82 -4.43
CA THR A 12 -8.94 -2.30 -5.72
C THR A 12 -7.91 -2.04 -6.82
N PHE A 13 -7.39 -0.81 -6.93
CA PHE A 13 -6.43 -0.49 -8.00
C PHE A 13 -5.06 -1.14 -7.81
N LEU A 14 -4.57 -1.31 -6.57
CA LEU A 14 -3.34 -2.08 -6.33
C LEU A 14 -3.49 -3.53 -6.77
N ARG A 15 -4.64 -4.16 -6.48
CA ARG A 15 -4.91 -5.54 -6.91
C ARG A 15 -4.99 -5.65 -8.44
N LEU A 16 -5.66 -4.71 -9.11
CA LEU A 16 -5.77 -4.69 -10.58
C LEU A 16 -4.41 -4.45 -11.26
N THR A 17 -3.57 -3.59 -10.68
CA THR A 17 -2.23 -3.27 -11.21
C THR A 17 -1.35 -4.51 -11.38
N GLU A 18 -1.53 -5.52 -10.50
CA GLU A 18 -0.84 -6.81 -10.59
C GLU A 18 -1.22 -7.59 -11.87
N ASP A 19 -2.48 -7.55 -12.27
CA ASP A 19 -3.00 -8.30 -13.42
C ASP A 19 -2.72 -7.58 -14.77
N HIS A 20 -2.45 -6.28 -14.74
CA HIS A 20 -2.22 -5.47 -15.95
C HIS A 20 -0.77 -5.43 -16.45
N GLY A 21 0.07 -6.41 -16.06
CA GLY A 21 1.49 -6.47 -16.42
C GLY A 21 1.80 -6.74 -17.90
N GLY A 22 0.83 -7.19 -18.70
CA GLY A 22 1.00 -7.50 -20.12
C GLY A 22 1.13 -6.25 -21.02
N THR A 23 1.78 -6.40 -22.18
CA THR A 23 2.07 -5.30 -23.11
C THR A 23 0.83 -4.54 -23.60
N ALA A 24 -0.32 -5.23 -23.70
CA ALA A 24 -1.59 -4.64 -24.15
C ALA A 24 -2.15 -3.57 -23.20
N LEU A 25 -1.83 -3.63 -21.90
CA LEU A 25 -2.42 -2.79 -20.86
C LEU A 25 -1.42 -1.84 -20.20
N VAL A 26 -0.19 -1.72 -20.72
CA VAL A 26 0.88 -0.91 -20.11
C VAL A 26 0.44 0.55 -19.85
N ALA A 27 -0.24 1.17 -20.81
CA ALA A 27 -0.71 2.55 -20.66
C ALA A 27 -1.79 2.71 -19.58
N LEU A 28 -2.65 1.70 -19.39
CA LEU A 28 -3.64 1.68 -18.31
C LEU A 28 -2.93 1.48 -16.96
N ARG A 29 -2.06 0.47 -16.88
CA ARG A 29 -1.27 0.16 -15.69
C ARG A 29 -0.49 1.38 -15.20
N GLN A 30 0.12 2.15 -16.11
CA GLN A 30 0.83 3.36 -15.73
C GLN A 30 -0.09 4.40 -15.07
N LYS A 31 -1.33 4.56 -15.54
CA LYS A 31 -2.31 5.46 -14.91
C LYS A 31 -2.70 4.96 -13.51
N GLU A 32 -2.87 3.65 -13.34
CA GLU A 32 -3.18 3.03 -12.05
C GLU A 32 -2.03 3.20 -11.04
N VAL A 33 -0.78 3.01 -11.50
CA VAL A 33 0.43 3.24 -10.70
C VAL A 33 0.53 4.69 -10.26
N VAL A 34 0.37 5.65 -11.18
CA VAL A 34 0.40 7.08 -10.84
C VAL A 34 -0.71 7.40 -9.84
N PHE A 35 -1.93 6.96 -10.10
CA PHE A 35 -3.08 7.24 -9.24
C PHE A 35 -2.90 6.72 -7.80
N THR A 36 -2.55 5.44 -7.65
CA THR A 36 -2.42 4.81 -6.34
C THR A 36 -1.19 5.31 -5.58
N THR A 37 -0.06 5.54 -6.24
CA THR A 37 1.14 6.07 -5.57
C THR A 37 0.93 7.51 -5.09
N THR A 38 0.23 8.34 -5.85
CA THR A 38 -0.19 9.68 -5.39
C THR A 38 -1.10 9.57 -4.17
N LEU A 39 -2.15 8.74 -4.21
CA LEU A 39 -3.04 8.55 -3.06
C LEU A 39 -2.32 8.02 -1.83
N LEU A 40 -1.43 7.04 -2.00
CA LEU A 40 -0.63 6.49 -0.91
C LEU A 40 0.29 7.53 -0.28
N ARG A 41 0.87 8.43 -1.07
CA ARG A 41 1.74 9.50 -0.54
C ARG A 41 0.96 10.62 0.14
N ASP A 42 -0.19 11.01 -0.42
CA ASP A 42 -0.97 12.14 0.09
C ASP A 42 -1.88 11.77 1.27
N LYS A 43 -2.26 10.49 1.36
CA LYS A 43 -3.31 9.98 2.27
C LYS A 43 -2.92 8.64 2.91
N PHE A 44 -1.63 8.41 3.15
CA PHE A 44 -1.13 7.14 3.70
C PHE A 44 -1.87 6.68 4.96
N ALA A 45 -2.12 7.59 5.90
CA ALA A 45 -2.82 7.29 7.14
C ALA A 45 -4.24 6.74 6.92
N ASP A 46 -4.96 7.25 5.91
CA ASP A 46 -6.30 6.76 5.55
C ASP A 46 -6.22 5.35 4.92
N CYS A 47 -5.09 5.00 4.30
CA CYS A 47 -4.85 3.67 3.72
C CYS A 47 -4.46 2.61 4.75
N LEU A 48 -4.01 3.00 5.95
CA LEU A 48 -3.55 2.05 6.98
C LEU A 48 -4.66 1.10 7.46
N VAL A 49 -5.93 1.48 7.31
CA VAL A 49 -7.09 0.63 7.63
C VAL A 49 -7.17 -0.64 6.76
N ILE A 50 -6.48 -0.67 5.61
CA ILE A 50 -6.32 -1.89 4.80
C ILE A 50 -5.51 -2.96 5.57
N GLY A 51 -4.65 -2.54 6.50
CA GLY A 51 -3.89 -3.42 7.38
C GLY A 51 -2.87 -4.29 6.63
N ARG A 52 -2.65 -5.52 7.10
CA ARG A 52 -1.69 -6.48 6.52
C ARG A 52 -1.82 -6.63 5.00
N ASP A 53 -3.03 -6.55 4.49
CA ASP A 53 -3.31 -6.72 3.07
C ASP A 53 -2.67 -5.62 2.20
N LEU A 54 -2.46 -4.43 2.75
CA LEU A 54 -1.72 -3.35 2.07
C LEU A 54 -0.28 -3.77 1.79
N VAL A 55 0.37 -4.38 2.78
CA VAL A 55 1.76 -4.86 2.68
C VAL A 55 1.85 -5.93 1.59
N ARG A 56 0.92 -6.90 1.58
CA ARG A 56 0.86 -7.97 0.57
C ARG A 56 0.65 -7.41 -0.84
N LEU A 57 -0.30 -6.50 -1.02
CA LEU A 57 -0.58 -5.88 -2.30
C LEU A 57 0.64 -5.10 -2.82
N LEU A 58 1.28 -4.31 -1.97
CA LEU A 58 2.50 -3.56 -2.33
C LEU A 58 3.68 -4.48 -2.65
N GLN A 59 3.77 -5.67 -2.03
CA GLN A 59 4.80 -6.67 -2.35
C GLN A 59 4.61 -7.23 -3.77
N ASN A 60 3.36 -7.52 -4.16
CA ASN A 60 3.05 -8.05 -5.50
C ASN A 60 3.46 -7.08 -6.62
N VAL A 61 3.42 -5.78 -6.37
CA VAL A 61 3.78 -4.73 -7.34
C VAL A 61 5.15 -4.09 -7.08
N ALA A 62 5.95 -4.62 -6.15
CA ALA A 62 7.19 -3.98 -5.67
C ALA A 62 8.26 -3.75 -6.75
N ARG A 63 8.22 -4.50 -7.86
CA ARG A 63 9.16 -4.36 -8.99
C ARG A 63 8.89 -3.13 -9.86
N ILE A 64 7.77 -2.44 -9.66
CA ILE A 64 7.47 -1.21 -10.38
C ILE A 64 8.21 -0.05 -9.67
N PRO A 65 8.99 0.77 -10.38
CA PRO A 65 9.89 1.77 -9.77
C PRO A 65 9.19 2.72 -8.78
N GLU A 66 7.95 3.13 -9.05
CA GLU A 66 7.20 4.04 -8.19
C GLU A 66 6.82 3.40 -6.85
N TYR A 67 6.46 2.12 -6.86
CA TYR A 67 6.21 1.37 -5.63
C TYR A 67 7.51 0.97 -4.93
N GLU A 68 8.59 0.70 -5.66
CA GLU A 68 9.92 0.50 -5.07
C GLU A 68 10.36 1.73 -4.26
N ARG A 69 10.18 2.93 -4.81
CA ARG A 69 10.43 4.19 -4.08
C ARG A 69 9.52 4.33 -2.87
N LEU A 70 8.26 3.94 -2.97
CA LEU A 70 7.35 3.95 -1.83
C LEU A 70 7.83 3.00 -0.72
N TRP A 71 8.29 1.80 -1.09
CA TRP A 71 8.91 0.84 -0.15
C TRP A 71 10.14 1.41 0.52
N HIS A 72 11.02 2.06 -0.24
CA HIS A 72 12.19 2.75 0.29
C HIS A 72 11.78 3.81 1.34
N ASP A 73 10.75 4.61 1.07
CA ASP A 73 10.23 5.60 2.01
C ASP A 73 9.63 4.93 3.26
N MET A 74 8.90 3.82 3.11
CA MET A 74 8.35 3.06 4.24
C MET A 74 9.44 2.46 5.15
N LEU A 75 10.61 2.13 4.59
CA LEU A 75 11.74 1.53 5.32
C LEU A 75 12.65 2.57 5.96
N HIS A 76 12.96 3.63 5.23
CA HIS A 76 14.02 4.57 5.61
C HIS A 76 13.47 5.93 6.08
N ASN A 77 12.30 6.35 5.58
CA ASN A 77 11.73 7.66 5.85
C ASN A 77 10.23 7.60 6.22
N PRO A 78 9.74 6.68 7.08
CA PRO A 78 8.31 6.40 7.21
C PRO A 78 7.48 7.62 7.64
N LYS A 79 8.09 8.55 8.38
CA LYS A 79 7.44 9.80 8.81
C LYS A 79 7.07 10.75 7.66
N THR A 80 7.66 10.60 6.47
CA THR A 80 7.27 11.38 5.28
C THR A 80 5.92 10.94 4.71
N LEU A 81 5.49 9.71 5.00
CA LEU A 81 4.20 9.17 4.56
C LEU A 81 3.09 9.50 5.55
N ALA A 82 3.37 9.38 6.85
CA ALA A 82 2.49 9.87 7.90
C ALA A 82 3.29 10.14 9.20
N PRO A 83 3.01 11.22 9.97
CA PRO A 83 3.81 11.58 11.15
C PRO A 83 3.92 10.49 12.22
N ASN A 84 2.85 9.69 12.38
CA ASN A 84 2.75 8.62 13.37
C ASN A 84 3.13 7.24 12.80
N PHE A 85 3.53 7.17 11.53
CA PHE A 85 3.94 5.92 10.91
C PHE A 85 5.42 5.64 11.21
N THR A 86 5.68 4.50 11.84
CA THR A 86 7.03 4.10 12.31
C THR A 86 7.61 2.95 11.51
N GLY A 87 7.00 2.58 10.38
CA GLY A 87 7.50 1.58 9.43
C GLY A 87 6.53 0.44 9.16
N TRP A 88 6.73 -0.26 8.05
CA TRP A 88 5.79 -1.29 7.54
C TRP A 88 5.54 -2.45 8.52
N LEU A 89 6.50 -2.78 9.38
CA LEU A 89 6.33 -3.81 10.41
C LEU A 89 5.17 -3.49 11.37
N THR A 90 4.90 -2.21 11.63
CA THR A 90 3.78 -1.85 12.52
C THR A 90 2.42 -2.21 11.94
N ILE A 91 2.31 -2.29 10.61
CA ILE A 91 1.09 -2.72 9.92
C ILE A 91 0.84 -4.22 10.15
N LEU A 92 1.92 -5.01 10.17
CA LEU A 92 1.83 -6.45 10.40
C LEU A 92 1.46 -6.79 11.85
N ILE A 93 2.07 -6.10 12.83
CA ILE A 93 1.83 -6.37 14.25
C ILE A 93 0.49 -5.80 14.75
N ALA A 94 -0.04 -4.75 14.10
CA ALA A 94 -1.34 -4.17 14.46
C ALA A 94 -2.52 -5.06 14.03
N SER A 95 -2.28 -6.03 13.15
CA SER A 95 -3.28 -7.04 12.81
C SER A 95 -3.38 -8.05 13.96
N ASN A 96 -4.59 -8.38 14.41
CA ASN A 96 -4.89 -9.30 15.53
C ASN A 96 -4.22 -10.70 15.43
N TRP A 97 -3.56 -10.96 14.30
CA TRP A 97 -2.71 -12.10 14.03
C TRP A 97 -1.62 -12.35 15.09
N PHE A 98 -1.05 -11.31 15.71
CA PHE A 98 -0.08 -11.53 16.79
C PHE A 98 -0.73 -12.10 18.07
N ALA A 99 -1.99 -11.75 18.36
CA ALA A 99 -2.73 -12.33 19.48
C ALA A 99 -3.14 -13.79 19.17
N GLU A 100 -3.64 -14.05 17.96
CA GLU A 100 -4.00 -15.40 17.50
C GLU A 100 -2.78 -16.35 17.40
N PHE A 101 -1.61 -15.84 17.00
CA PHE A 101 -0.38 -16.65 16.90
C PHE A 101 0.37 -16.79 18.24
N ALA A 102 0.23 -15.82 19.15
CA ALA A 102 0.78 -15.89 20.50
C ALA A 102 -0.12 -16.65 21.49
N GLY A 103 -1.33 -17.05 21.09
CA GLY A 103 -2.28 -17.74 21.96
C GLY A 103 -2.74 -16.89 23.14
N LEU A 104 -2.81 -15.57 22.97
CA LEU A 104 -3.35 -14.62 23.96
C LEU A 104 -4.77 -14.18 23.58
#